data_AF-A0A0J1B7X7-F1
#
_entry.id   AF-A0A0J1B7X7-F1
#
_cell.length_a   1.000
_cell.length_b   1.000
_cell.length_c   1.000
_cell.angle_alpha   90.00
_cell.angle_beta   90.00
_cell.angle_gamma   90.00
#
_symmetry.space_group_name_H-M   'P 1'
#
loop_
_entity.id
_entity.type
_entity.pdbx_description
1 polymer ?
#
loop_
_entity_poly.entity_id
_entity_poly.type
_entity_poly.pdbx_seq_one_letter_code
_entity_poly.pdbx_strand_id
1 'polypeptide(L)'
;MPPRPGKESSGFARLLPGKIWRLLGRCLVPNTLHHHLQWRADRLGQKLSLGEKIRLRFRLLIEPQPLTWLTWHELTHPVAIRIGTSDEYVFEQIFFDLEYKIDVPTPNTLLDAGANIGLASVWFANQFPKANIVAIEPDPSNFRVLEQNAAAYPQIHCLQVGLWHRNAMLERISEDAQPWAYRYQETAPVAETDSSAIESVGLDEVVNQYFDGKIDLLKMDIEGAEKEVLAVGGQWADRVQTAMIECHDRWVPGCEKAMAERFPPDEFDARQNGENTVFVRQVKSHPPADSGNQTFS
;
A
#
# COMPACT_ATOMS: atom_id res chain seq x y z
N MET A 1 -23.78 -16.10 74.50
CA MET A 1 -24.58 -15.68 73.33
C MET A 1 -24.18 -14.26 72.96
N PRO A 2 -23.41 -14.05 71.90
CA PRO A 2 -23.04 -12.73 71.42
C PRO A 2 -24.12 -12.16 70.48
N PRO A 3 -24.20 -10.83 70.32
CA PRO A 3 -25.30 -10.14 69.63
C PRO A 3 -25.26 -10.34 68.11
N ARG A 4 -26.43 -10.27 67.47
CA ARG A 4 -26.61 -10.34 66.01
C ARG A 4 -25.89 -9.16 65.32
N PRO A 5 -25.18 -9.38 64.20
CA PRO A 5 -24.71 -8.28 63.38
C PRO A 5 -25.88 -7.69 62.59
N GLY A 6 -26.12 -6.40 62.80
CA GLY A 6 -27.03 -5.58 62.00
C GLY A 6 -26.52 -5.41 60.57
N LYS A 7 -27.46 -5.34 59.63
CA LYS A 7 -27.22 -4.91 58.26
C LYS A 7 -26.75 -3.44 58.28
N GLU A 8 -25.49 -3.21 57.96
CA GLU A 8 -25.03 -1.92 57.44
C GLU A 8 -24.49 -2.12 56.03
N SER A 9 -25.36 -1.87 55.05
CA SER A 9 -24.98 -1.55 53.69
C SER A 9 -24.61 -0.06 53.64
N SER A 10 -23.32 0.26 53.78
CA SER A 10 -22.76 1.54 53.34
C SER A 10 -21.85 1.21 52.16
N GLY A 11 -22.10 1.63 50.93
CA GLY A 11 -22.33 3.04 50.58
C GLY A 11 -21.25 3.43 49.58
N PHE A 12 -21.11 2.68 48.48
CA PHE A 12 -20.23 3.01 47.36
C PHE A 12 -20.92 2.83 46.00
N ALA A 13 -22.25 2.83 46.00
CA ALA A 13 -23.06 2.71 44.80
C ALA A 13 -24.11 3.82 44.79
N ARG A 14 -23.67 5.07 44.57
CA ARG A 14 -24.44 6.20 44.04
C ARG A 14 -23.55 7.43 44.08
N LEU A 15 -23.08 7.86 42.91
CA LEU A 15 -23.05 9.27 42.48
C LEU A 15 -22.14 9.42 41.26
N LEU A 16 -22.64 8.98 40.11
CA LEU A 16 -22.48 9.75 38.87
C LEU A 16 -23.77 9.52 38.05
N PRO A 17 -24.60 10.55 37.81
CA PRO A 17 -25.78 10.44 36.95
C PRO A 17 -25.39 9.85 35.59
N GLY A 18 -26.24 9.04 34.97
CA GLY A 18 -25.98 8.46 33.64
C GLY A 18 -25.66 9.50 32.55
N LYS A 19 -26.00 10.78 32.77
CA LYS A 19 -25.57 11.92 31.94
C LYS A 19 -24.09 12.24 32.06
N ILE A 20 -23.46 12.08 33.24
CA ILE A 20 -22.02 12.31 33.43
C ILE A 20 -21.19 11.19 32.79
N TRP A 21 -21.66 9.93 32.81
CA TRP A 21 -21.04 8.87 32.00
C TRP A 21 -21.21 9.07 30.49
N ARG A 22 -22.31 9.68 30.04
CA ARG A 22 -22.50 10.07 28.62
C ARG A 22 -21.65 11.28 28.23
N LEU A 23 -21.41 12.22 29.15
CA LEU A 23 -20.54 13.38 28.95
C LEU A 23 -19.05 12.99 29.01
N LEU A 24 -18.62 12.22 30.00
CA LEU A 24 -17.28 11.65 30.09
C LEU A 24 -17.02 10.63 28.97
N GLY A 25 -18.02 9.82 28.60
CA GLY A 25 -17.94 8.93 27.44
C GLY A 25 -17.79 9.67 26.10
N ARG A 26 -18.31 10.89 25.99
CA ARG A 26 -18.11 11.79 24.83
C ARG A 26 -16.80 12.57 24.89
N CYS A 27 -16.27 12.86 26.07
CA CYS A 27 -14.99 13.56 26.24
C CYS A 27 -13.77 12.62 26.29
N LEU A 28 -13.96 11.30 26.44
CA LEU A 28 -12.86 10.34 26.66
C LEU A 28 -12.78 9.21 25.62
N VAL A 29 -13.65 9.21 24.61
CA VAL A 29 -13.46 8.40 23.40
C VAL A 29 -12.84 9.35 22.39
N PRO A 30 -11.55 9.19 22.03
CA PRO A 30 -10.97 9.95 20.93
C PRO A 30 -11.91 9.87 19.72
N ASN A 31 -12.19 10.98 19.04
CA ASN A 31 -13.07 10.96 17.87
C ASN A 31 -12.62 9.88 16.87
N THR A 32 -11.30 9.67 16.74
CA THR A 32 -10.67 8.60 15.97
C THR A 32 -11.17 7.20 16.34
N LEU A 33 -11.36 6.88 17.64
CA LEU A 33 -11.93 5.60 18.05
C LEU A 33 -13.40 5.47 17.65
N HIS A 34 -14.19 6.54 17.77
CA HIS A 34 -15.60 6.49 17.39
C HIS A 34 -15.75 6.28 15.88
N HIS A 35 -15.00 7.04 15.08
CA HIS A 35 -14.94 6.89 13.63
C HIS A 35 -14.50 5.50 13.23
N HIS A 36 -13.42 4.97 13.79
CA HIS A 36 -12.94 3.61 13.49
C HIS A 36 -13.97 2.53 13.85
N LEU A 37 -14.59 2.61 15.03
CA LEU A 37 -15.60 1.64 15.44
C LEU A 37 -16.85 1.69 14.56
N GLN A 38 -17.24 2.89 14.13
CA GLN A 38 -18.35 3.09 13.21
C GLN A 38 -18.00 2.54 11.83
N TRP A 39 -16.86 2.96 11.26
CA TRP A 39 -16.33 2.45 10.00
C TRP A 39 -16.27 0.92 9.98
N ARG A 40 -15.67 0.29 11.00
CA ARG A 40 -15.58 -1.17 11.12
C ARG A 40 -16.94 -1.85 11.23
N ALA A 41 -17.91 -1.24 11.90
CA ALA A 41 -19.25 -1.79 11.99
C ALA A 41 -20.01 -1.65 10.67
N ASP A 42 -19.91 -0.50 10.01
CA ASP A 42 -20.67 -0.13 8.81
C ASP A 42 -20.10 -0.81 7.56
N ARG A 43 -18.77 -0.88 7.43
CA ARG A 43 -18.07 -1.43 6.26
C ARG A 43 -17.78 -2.92 6.39
N LEU A 44 -17.16 -3.33 7.49
CA LEU A 44 -16.71 -4.72 7.68
C LEU A 44 -17.80 -5.61 8.29
N GLY A 45 -18.91 -5.04 8.78
CA GLY A 45 -19.92 -5.78 9.55
C GLY A 45 -19.38 -6.34 10.87
N GLN A 46 -18.18 -5.93 11.28
CA GLN A 46 -17.46 -6.48 12.44
C GLN A 46 -17.72 -5.60 13.66
N LYS A 47 -18.36 -6.16 14.69
CA LYS A 47 -18.56 -5.48 15.96
C LYS A 47 -17.57 -5.99 17.00
N LEU A 48 -16.75 -5.09 17.51
CA LEU A 48 -15.89 -5.39 18.65
C LEU A 48 -16.72 -5.59 19.93
N SER A 49 -16.32 -6.58 20.73
CA SER A 49 -16.81 -6.80 22.09
C SER A 49 -16.49 -5.59 22.99
N LEU A 50 -17.17 -5.50 24.14
CA LEU A 50 -16.91 -4.42 25.09
C LEU A 50 -15.46 -4.42 25.58
N GLY A 51 -14.86 -5.60 25.80
CA GLY A 51 -13.47 -5.74 26.22
C GLY A 51 -12.48 -5.25 25.16
N GLU A 52 -12.70 -5.59 23.89
CA GLU A 52 -11.87 -5.12 22.77
C GLU A 52 -11.97 -3.60 22.59
N LYS A 53 -13.17 -3.03 22.72
CA LYS A 53 -13.38 -1.57 22.69
C LYS A 53 -12.62 -0.86 23.81
N ILE A 54 -12.65 -1.41 25.03
CA ILE A 54 -11.92 -0.86 26.17
C ILE A 54 -10.41 -0.96 25.93
N ARG A 55 -9.90 -2.11 25.45
CA ARG A 55 -8.49 -2.30 25.14
C ARG A 55 -8.00 -1.32 24.07
N LEU A 56 -8.76 -1.17 22.98
CA LEU A 56 -8.42 -0.26 21.89
C LEU A 56 -8.40 1.20 22.34
N ARG A 57 -9.35 1.57 23.21
CA ARG A 57 -9.39 2.88 23.83
C ARG A 57 -8.16 3.16 24.69
N PHE A 58 -7.75 2.22 25.53
CA PHE A 58 -6.53 2.38 26.31
C PHE A 58 -5.31 2.54 25.42
N ARG A 59 -5.20 1.76 24.34
CA ARG A 59 -4.10 1.90 23.36
C ARG A 59 -4.07 3.28 22.72
N LEU A 60 -5.20 3.81 22.26
CA LEU A 60 -5.26 5.17 21.69
C LEU A 60 -4.89 6.30 22.67
N LEU A 61 -4.86 6.04 23.98
CA LEU A 61 -4.42 7.02 24.98
C LEU A 61 -2.89 7.00 25.19
N ILE A 62 -2.21 5.92 24.80
CA ILE A 62 -0.77 5.70 25.07
C ILE A 62 0.06 5.49 23.80
N GLU A 63 -0.59 5.13 22.69
CA GLU A 63 -0.02 4.91 21.36
C GLU A 63 -0.66 5.92 20.40
N PRO A 64 0.11 6.78 19.70
CA PRO A 64 -0.46 7.78 18.80
C PRO A 64 -1.16 7.17 17.57
N GLN A 65 -0.71 6.00 17.11
CA GLN A 65 -1.26 5.28 15.96
C GLN A 65 -1.26 3.76 16.21
N PRO A 66 -2.21 3.24 17.01
CA PRO A 66 -2.23 1.84 17.35
C PRO A 66 -2.61 0.99 16.14
N LEU A 67 -1.83 -0.06 15.88
CA LEU A 67 -2.15 -1.07 14.89
C LEU A 67 -3.32 -1.95 15.32
N THR A 68 -4.26 -2.19 14.41
CA THR A 68 -5.34 -3.16 14.55
C THR A 68 -5.31 -4.16 13.41
N TRP A 69 -5.50 -5.43 13.72
CA TRP A 69 -5.56 -6.50 12.74
C TRP A 69 -7.01 -6.67 12.26
N LEU A 70 -7.17 -6.77 10.95
CA LEU A 70 -8.42 -6.95 10.24
C LEU A 70 -8.38 -8.26 9.46
N THR A 71 -9.45 -9.03 9.57
CA THR A 71 -9.69 -10.20 8.72
C THR A 71 -10.57 -9.80 7.55
N TRP A 72 -10.19 -10.24 6.35
CA TRP A 72 -10.97 -10.08 5.13
C TRP A 72 -11.15 -11.44 4.46
N HIS A 73 -12.31 -11.68 3.86
CA HIS A 73 -12.69 -13.00 3.37
C HIS A 73 -11.88 -13.49 2.17
N GLU A 74 -11.28 -12.57 1.40
CA GLU A 74 -10.38 -12.89 0.28
C GLU A 74 -8.90 -13.01 0.70
N LEU A 75 -8.58 -12.76 1.97
CA LEU A 75 -7.21 -12.83 2.48
C LEU A 75 -6.98 -14.11 3.28
N THR A 76 -5.85 -14.77 3.00
CA THR A 76 -5.39 -15.94 3.74
C THR A 76 -4.97 -15.58 5.18
N HIS A 77 -4.39 -14.40 5.36
CA HIS A 77 -3.92 -13.90 6.65
C HIS A 77 -4.48 -12.49 6.95
N PRO A 78 -4.71 -12.15 8.23
CA PRO A 78 -5.13 -10.80 8.61
C PRO A 78 -4.08 -9.74 8.23
N VAL A 79 -4.52 -8.52 8.00
CA VAL A 79 -3.66 -7.34 7.77
C VAL A 79 -3.84 -6.33 8.89
N ALA A 80 -2.76 -5.67 9.26
CA ALA A 80 -2.71 -4.58 10.21
C ALA A 80 -2.90 -3.23 9.50
N ILE A 81 -3.73 -2.37 10.11
CA ILE A 81 -3.87 -0.95 9.76
C ILE A 81 -3.69 -0.08 11.00
N ARG A 82 -3.24 1.16 10.82
CA ARG A 82 -3.20 2.17 11.89
C ARG A 82 -4.56 2.86 11.98
N ILE A 83 -5.06 3.00 13.21
CA ILE A 83 -6.39 3.58 13.44
C ILE A 83 -6.37 5.10 13.22
N GLY A 84 -7.36 5.61 12.48
CA GLY A 84 -7.52 7.04 12.25
C GLY A 84 -6.47 7.64 11.32
N THR A 85 -5.82 6.82 10.49
CA THR A 85 -4.94 7.25 9.39
C THR A 85 -5.58 6.94 8.04
N SER A 86 -4.89 7.26 6.95
CA SER A 86 -5.29 6.90 5.58
C SER A 86 -5.38 5.38 5.35
N ASP A 87 -4.80 4.55 6.21
CA ASP A 87 -4.82 3.10 6.08
C ASP A 87 -6.25 2.54 5.98
N GLU A 88 -7.24 3.15 6.65
CA GLU A 88 -8.66 2.78 6.54
C GLU A 88 -9.23 3.05 5.15
N TYR A 89 -8.85 4.16 4.53
CA TYR A 89 -9.27 4.53 3.19
C TYR A 89 -8.61 3.65 2.12
N VAL A 90 -7.29 3.44 2.22
CA VAL A 90 -6.54 2.54 1.34
C VAL A 90 -7.07 1.11 1.44
N PHE A 91 -7.46 0.66 2.64
CA PHE A 91 -8.12 -0.63 2.81
C PHE A 91 -9.45 -0.70 2.02
N GLU A 92 -10.27 0.36 2.04
CA GLU A 92 -11.49 0.42 1.24
C GLU A 92 -11.20 0.34 -0.26
N GLN A 93 -10.29 1.19 -0.76
CA GLN A 93 -9.93 1.21 -2.19
C GLN A 93 -9.50 -0.17 -2.70
N ILE A 94 -8.66 -0.86 -1.93
CA ILE A 94 -8.10 -2.14 -2.35
C ILE A 94 -9.12 -3.28 -2.20
N PHE A 95 -9.76 -3.42 -1.03
CA PHE A 95 -10.54 -4.61 -0.71
C PHE A 95 -12.04 -4.47 -0.97
N PHE A 96 -12.58 -3.24 -0.99
CA PHE A 96 -13.99 -2.99 -1.29
C PHE A 96 -14.20 -2.49 -2.71
N ASP A 97 -13.42 -1.49 -3.13
CA ASP A 97 -13.55 -0.92 -4.47
C ASP A 97 -12.81 -1.76 -5.53
N LEU A 98 -12.00 -2.73 -5.07
CA LEU A 98 -11.28 -3.69 -5.89
C LEU A 98 -10.40 -3.01 -6.94
N GLU A 99 -9.75 -1.90 -6.56
CA GLU A 99 -8.96 -1.07 -7.48
C GLU A 99 -7.88 -1.87 -8.21
N TYR A 100 -7.26 -2.84 -7.56
CA TYR A 100 -6.22 -3.67 -8.18
C TYR A 100 -6.73 -4.97 -8.80
N LYS A 101 -8.05 -5.10 -8.98
CA LYS A 101 -8.63 -6.23 -9.72
C LYS A 101 -8.60 -5.94 -11.22
N ILE A 102 -7.53 -6.40 -11.85
CA ILE A 102 -7.28 -6.20 -13.28
C ILE A 102 -7.32 -7.53 -14.05
N ASP A 103 -7.81 -7.48 -15.30
CA ASP A 103 -7.85 -8.63 -16.21
C ASP A 103 -6.58 -8.67 -17.08
N VAL A 104 -5.55 -9.32 -16.54
CA VAL A 104 -4.20 -9.41 -17.11
C VAL A 104 -3.69 -10.86 -17.03
N PRO A 105 -2.71 -11.25 -17.87
CA PRO A 105 -2.07 -12.56 -17.74
C PRO A 105 -1.51 -12.77 -16.34
N THR A 106 -1.68 -13.98 -15.79
CA THR A 106 -1.20 -14.30 -14.44
C THR A 106 0.32 -14.06 -14.33
N PRO A 107 0.78 -13.12 -13.49
CA PRO A 107 2.19 -12.80 -13.38
C PRO A 107 2.94 -13.84 -12.52
N ASN A 108 4.17 -14.15 -12.89
CA ASN A 108 5.12 -14.87 -12.02
C ASN A 108 6.06 -13.93 -11.28
N THR A 109 6.25 -12.70 -11.77
CA THR A 109 7.07 -11.66 -11.13
C THR A 109 6.28 -10.36 -11.07
N LEU A 110 6.31 -9.70 -9.91
CA LEU A 110 5.59 -8.45 -9.67
C LEU A 110 6.45 -7.47 -8.88
N LEU A 111 6.49 -6.21 -9.34
CA LEU A 111 7.00 -5.10 -8.54
C LEU A 111 5.84 -4.23 -8.09
N ASP A 112 5.73 -4.02 -6.79
CA ASP A 112 4.85 -3.05 -6.16
C ASP A 112 5.72 -1.86 -5.72
N ALA A 113 5.78 -0.82 -6.57
CA ALA A 113 6.47 0.42 -6.27
C ALA A 113 5.51 1.41 -5.60
N GLY A 114 5.88 1.82 -4.38
CA GLY A 114 5.00 2.54 -3.45
C GLY A 114 4.05 1.59 -2.75
N ALA A 115 4.62 0.59 -2.08
CA ALA A 115 3.85 -0.46 -1.41
C ALA A 115 3.10 0.06 -0.16
N ASN A 116 3.43 1.25 0.35
CA ASN A 116 2.84 1.86 1.54
C ASN A 116 2.93 0.87 2.71
N ILE A 117 1.81 0.57 3.39
CA ILE A 117 1.74 -0.43 4.47
C ILE A 117 1.56 -1.87 3.96
N GLY A 118 1.70 -2.13 2.65
CA GLY A 118 1.70 -3.47 2.07
C GLY A 118 0.35 -4.09 1.74
N LEU A 119 -0.74 -3.31 1.79
CA LEU A 119 -2.07 -3.85 1.49
C LEU A 119 -2.20 -4.32 0.03
N ALA A 120 -1.60 -3.58 -0.90
CA ALA A 120 -1.56 -3.95 -2.33
C ALA A 120 -0.73 -5.22 -2.55
N SER A 121 0.46 -5.28 -1.96
CA SER A 121 1.34 -6.46 -2.04
C SER A 121 0.64 -7.72 -1.50
N VAL A 122 -0.05 -7.60 -0.36
CA VAL A 122 -0.83 -8.71 0.23
C VAL A 122 -2.02 -9.10 -0.65
N TRP A 123 -2.73 -8.13 -1.24
CA TRP A 123 -3.79 -8.41 -2.20
C TRP A 123 -3.25 -9.23 -3.37
N PHE A 124 -2.16 -8.78 -4.01
CA PHE A 124 -1.54 -9.50 -5.11
C PHE A 124 -1.02 -10.88 -4.71
N ALA A 125 -0.47 -11.05 -3.51
CA ALA A 125 -0.02 -12.35 -3.02
C ALA A 125 -1.16 -13.37 -2.87
N ASN A 126 -2.39 -12.92 -2.61
CA ASN A 126 -3.57 -13.78 -2.56
C ASN A 126 -4.16 -14.04 -3.95
N GLN A 127 -4.14 -13.04 -4.86
CA GLN A 127 -4.61 -13.21 -6.24
C GLN A 127 -3.65 -14.06 -7.09
N PHE A 128 -2.34 -13.92 -6.85
CA PHE A 128 -1.27 -14.61 -7.56
C PHE A 128 -0.35 -15.37 -6.58
N PRO A 129 -0.78 -16.50 -6.00
CA PRO A 129 -0.04 -17.20 -4.93
C PRO A 129 1.34 -17.73 -5.33
N LYS A 130 1.66 -17.74 -6.63
CA LYS A 130 2.95 -18.20 -7.18
C LYS A 130 3.86 -17.05 -7.63
N ALA A 131 3.38 -15.81 -7.59
CA ALA A 131 4.17 -14.66 -8.02
C ALA A 131 5.26 -14.35 -7.00
N ASN A 132 6.48 -14.12 -7.47
CA ASN A 132 7.54 -13.47 -6.71
C ASN A 132 7.27 -11.96 -6.69
N ILE A 133 7.02 -11.40 -5.52
CA ILE A 133 6.62 -9.99 -5.35
C ILE A 133 7.75 -9.24 -4.68
N VAL A 134 8.21 -8.15 -5.27
CA VAL A 134 9.06 -7.15 -4.59
C VAL A 134 8.19 -5.95 -4.25
N ALA A 135 8.21 -5.52 -3.00
CA ALA A 135 7.44 -4.39 -2.49
C ALA A 135 8.40 -3.30 -2.01
N ILE A 136 8.38 -2.15 -2.67
CA ILE A 136 9.26 -1.00 -2.39
C ILE A 136 8.48 0.07 -1.65
N GLU A 137 8.93 0.42 -0.44
CA GLU A 137 8.37 1.52 0.34
C GLU A 137 9.49 2.37 0.97
N PRO A 138 9.57 3.67 0.63
CA PRO A 138 10.61 4.55 1.16
C PRO A 138 10.38 4.97 2.62
N ASP A 139 9.15 5.21 3.05
CA ASP A 139 8.88 5.79 4.38
C ASP A 139 9.13 4.75 5.48
N PRO A 140 10.01 5.02 6.46
CA PRO A 140 10.32 4.06 7.52
C PRO A 140 9.12 3.68 8.40
N SER A 141 8.08 4.51 8.51
CA SER A 141 6.87 4.21 9.28
C SER A 141 5.97 3.24 8.53
N ASN A 142 5.75 3.49 7.23
CA ASN A 142 4.99 2.61 6.35
C ASN A 142 5.69 1.27 6.16
N PHE A 143 7.01 1.28 5.90
CA PHE A 143 7.82 0.08 5.70
C PHE A 143 7.73 -0.89 6.89
N ARG A 144 7.75 -0.37 8.13
CA ARG A 144 7.59 -1.20 9.34
C ARG A 144 6.23 -1.91 9.43
N VAL A 145 5.18 -1.35 8.83
CA VAL A 145 3.85 -1.99 8.78
C VAL A 145 3.77 -2.93 7.57
N LEU A 146 4.36 -2.55 6.43
CA LEU A 146 4.56 -3.43 5.26
C LEU A 146 5.19 -4.75 5.68
N GLU A 147 6.31 -4.74 6.40
CA GLU A 147 6.97 -5.97 6.86
C GLU A 147 6.06 -6.85 7.72
N GLN A 148 5.24 -6.24 8.59
CA GLN A 148 4.30 -6.97 9.44
C GLN A 148 3.16 -7.60 8.64
N ASN A 149 2.65 -6.89 7.63
CA ASN A 149 1.59 -7.37 6.75
C ASN A 149 2.10 -8.46 5.79
N ALA A 150 3.34 -8.32 5.31
CA ALA A 150 4.00 -9.27 4.41
C ALA A 150 4.56 -10.51 5.13
N ALA A 151 4.74 -10.48 6.46
CA ALA A 151 5.43 -11.53 7.21
C ALA A 151 4.88 -12.97 7.01
N ALA A 152 3.57 -13.10 6.72
CA ALA A 152 2.93 -14.39 6.48
C ALA A 152 3.01 -14.86 5.01
N TYR A 153 3.54 -14.03 4.11
CA TYR A 153 3.60 -14.26 2.67
C TYR A 153 5.07 -14.38 2.23
N PRO A 154 5.65 -15.59 2.22
CA PRO A 154 7.07 -15.79 1.96
C PRO A 154 7.52 -15.37 0.54
N GLN A 155 6.58 -15.16 -0.37
CA GLN A 155 6.83 -14.69 -1.73
C GLN A 155 6.93 -13.16 -1.86
N ILE A 156 6.72 -12.41 -0.77
CA ILE A 156 6.87 -10.95 -0.75
C ILE A 156 8.24 -10.58 -0.19
N HIS A 157 9.02 -9.81 -0.96
CA HIS A 157 10.31 -9.25 -0.59
C HIS A 157 10.18 -7.74 -0.39
N CYS A 158 10.29 -7.28 0.85
CA CYS A 158 10.17 -5.86 1.19
C CYS A 158 11.53 -5.14 1.07
N LEU A 159 11.57 -4.00 0.38
CA LEU A 159 12.76 -3.14 0.25
C LEU A 159 12.46 -1.71 0.72
N GLN A 160 13.24 -1.22 1.68
CA GLN A 160 13.11 0.14 2.21
C GLN A 160 13.96 1.13 1.42
N VAL A 161 13.54 1.43 0.19
CA VAL A 161 14.22 2.37 -0.72
C VAL A 161 13.18 3.18 -1.48
N GLY A 162 13.56 4.32 -2.02
CA GLY A 162 12.75 5.02 -3.02
C GLY A 162 12.97 4.45 -4.42
N LEU A 163 11.92 4.26 -5.21
CA LEU A 163 12.11 4.02 -6.65
C LEU A 163 12.40 5.36 -7.34
N TRP A 164 13.48 5.42 -8.10
CA TRP A 164 13.90 6.64 -8.79
C TRP A 164 14.51 6.31 -10.16
N HIS A 165 14.86 7.33 -10.94
CA HIS A 165 15.50 7.10 -12.25
C HIS A 165 16.97 6.66 -12.14
N ARG A 166 17.56 6.73 -10.95
CA ARG A 166 18.93 6.33 -10.61
C ARG A 166 19.11 6.18 -9.11
N ASN A 167 20.24 5.62 -8.71
CA ASN A 167 20.62 5.57 -7.30
C ASN A 167 21.04 6.97 -6.85
N ALA A 168 20.39 7.46 -5.80
CA ALA A 168 20.59 8.78 -5.22
C ALA A 168 20.18 8.77 -3.74
N MET A 169 20.51 9.86 -3.03
CA MET A 169 19.87 10.16 -1.76
C MET A 169 18.65 11.04 -2.02
N LEU A 170 17.53 10.70 -1.41
CA LEU A 170 16.29 11.46 -1.51
C LEU A 170 15.92 12.02 -0.14
N GLU A 171 15.32 13.21 -0.11
CA GLU A 171 14.71 13.79 1.07
C GLU A 171 13.22 14.05 0.82
N ARG A 172 12.42 13.99 1.89
CA ARG A 172 10.99 14.27 1.81
C ARG A 172 10.76 15.77 1.61
N ILE A 173 9.85 16.13 0.71
CA ILE A 173 9.43 17.52 0.53
C ILE A 173 8.56 17.93 1.74
N SER A 174 8.99 18.96 2.47
CA SER A 174 8.38 19.36 3.75
C SER A 174 6.98 19.94 3.64
N GLU A 175 6.59 20.43 2.45
CA GLU A 175 5.32 21.11 2.20
C GLU A 175 4.15 20.17 1.86
N ASP A 176 4.40 18.86 1.78
CA ASP A 176 3.36 17.86 1.49
C ASP A 176 2.55 17.53 2.74
N ALA A 177 1.39 18.19 2.84
CA ALA A 177 0.53 18.20 4.02
C ALA A 177 -0.46 17.02 4.11
N GLN A 178 -0.41 16.03 3.20
CA GLN A 178 -1.29 14.87 3.25
C GLN A 178 -0.51 13.60 3.64
N PRO A 179 -0.85 12.92 4.76
CA PRO A 179 -0.16 11.73 5.26
C PRO A 179 -0.08 10.53 4.32
N TRP A 180 -0.75 10.58 3.17
CA TRP A 180 -0.80 9.52 2.18
C TRP A 180 -0.02 9.83 0.89
N ALA A 181 0.44 11.07 0.70
CA ALA A 181 1.12 11.51 -0.53
C ALA A 181 2.51 12.08 -0.22
N TYR A 182 3.44 11.22 0.21
CA TYR A 182 4.80 11.64 0.50
C TYR A 182 5.62 11.76 -0.78
N ARG A 183 6.05 12.98 -1.12
CA ARG A 183 6.94 13.22 -2.27
C ARG A 183 8.37 13.41 -1.84
N TYR A 184 9.27 13.11 -2.77
CA TYR A 184 10.70 13.10 -2.57
C TYR A 184 11.43 13.91 -3.65
N GLN A 185 12.59 14.46 -3.29
CA GLN A 185 13.52 15.11 -4.20
C GLN A 185 14.95 14.65 -3.92
N GLU A 186 15.83 14.73 -4.91
CA GLU A 186 17.26 14.45 -4.70
C GLU A 186 17.87 15.46 -3.72
N THR A 187 18.70 14.96 -2.80
CA THR A 187 19.47 15.75 -1.86
C THR A 187 20.95 15.43 -1.96
N ALA A 188 21.80 16.34 -1.49
CA ALA A 188 23.23 16.08 -1.41
C ALA A 188 23.48 14.89 -0.46
N PRO A 189 24.54 14.08 -0.65
CA PRO A 189 24.91 13.07 0.31
C PRO A 189 25.10 13.70 1.69
N VAL A 190 24.19 13.41 2.61
CA VAL A 190 24.21 14.02 3.93
C VAL A 190 25.27 13.30 4.77
N ALA A 191 26.06 14.05 5.54
CA ALA A 191 26.82 13.45 6.63
C ALA A 191 25.84 12.76 7.60
N GLU A 192 26.25 11.65 8.21
CA GLU A 192 25.46 10.62 8.94
C GLU A 192 24.43 11.10 10.01
N THR A 193 24.24 12.41 10.20
CA THR A 193 23.51 13.01 11.31
C THR A 193 22.23 13.78 10.95
N ASP A 194 21.81 13.92 9.69
CA ASP A 194 20.48 14.48 9.35
C ASP A 194 19.50 13.39 8.90
N SER A 195 18.51 13.13 9.74
CA SER A 195 17.89 11.81 9.93
C SER A 195 16.65 11.53 9.06
N SER A 196 16.52 12.16 7.88
CA SER A 196 15.34 11.98 7.02
C SER A 196 15.63 11.64 5.56
N ALA A 197 16.91 11.58 5.18
CA ALA A 197 17.28 11.15 3.84
C ALA A 197 17.14 9.62 3.72
N ILE A 198 16.73 9.16 2.55
CA ILE A 198 16.58 7.74 2.20
C ILE A 198 17.38 7.44 0.93
N GLU A 199 17.79 6.18 0.76
CA GLU A 199 18.40 5.71 -0.47
C GLU A 199 17.33 5.47 -1.54
N SER A 200 17.69 5.69 -2.81
CA SER A 200 16.89 5.29 -3.96
C SER A 200 17.59 4.26 -4.84
N VAL A 201 16.78 3.54 -5.61
CA VAL A 201 17.22 2.54 -6.57
C VAL A 201 16.61 2.78 -7.95
N GLY A 202 17.39 2.53 -9.00
CA GLY A 202 16.90 2.52 -10.38
C GLY A 202 16.09 1.26 -10.72
N LEU A 203 15.04 1.41 -11.54
CA LEU A 203 14.18 0.28 -11.92
C LEU A 203 14.94 -0.85 -12.68
N ASP A 204 15.95 -0.51 -13.47
CA ASP A 204 16.82 -1.51 -14.12
C ASP A 204 17.56 -2.40 -13.12
N GLU A 205 18.04 -1.82 -12.01
CA GLU A 205 18.74 -2.56 -10.96
C GLU A 205 17.79 -3.53 -10.26
N VAL A 206 16.59 -3.08 -9.91
CA VAL A 206 15.55 -3.94 -9.32
C VAL A 206 15.21 -5.10 -10.25
N VAL A 207 15.01 -4.84 -11.55
CA VAL A 207 14.66 -5.87 -12.53
C VAL A 207 15.78 -6.89 -12.72
N ASN A 208 17.03 -6.46 -12.75
CA ASN A 208 18.18 -7.36 -12.86
C ASN A 208 18.40 -8.20 -11.60
N GLN A 209 18.21 -7.60 -10.42
CA GLN A 209 18.51 -8.25 -9.15
C GLN A 209 17.43 -9.23 -8.70
N TYR A 210 16.15 -8.92 -8.94
CA TYR A 210 15.04 -9.69 -8.34
C TYR A 210 14.19 -10.48 -9.33
N PHE A 211 14.30 -10.19 -10.63
CA PHE A 211 13.38 -10.74 -11.63
C PHE A 211 14.06 -11.38 -12.83
N ASP A 212 15.36 -11.73 -12.73
CA ASP A 212 16.15 -12.34 -13.81
C ASP A 212 16.00 -11.59 -15.16
N GLY A 213 15.81 -10.28 -15.10
CA GLY A 213 15.66 -9.44 -16.29
C GLY A 213 14.25 -9.42 -16.91
N LYS A 214 13.20 -9.92 -16.26
CA LYS A 214 11.82 -9.82 -16.77
C LYS A 214 10.78 -9.63 -15.67
N ILE A 215 9.95 -8.59 -15.81
CA ILE A 215 8.85 -8.31 -14.89
C ILE A 215 7.50 -8.52 -15.59
N ASP A 216 6.67 -9.41 -15.04
CA ASP A 216 5.36 -9.69 -15.61
C ASP A 216 4.35 -8.58 -15.27
N LEU A 217 4.36 -8.06 -14.04
CA LEU A 217 3.50 -6.95 -13.60
C LEU A 217 4.28 -5.88 -12.82
N LEU A 218 4.28 -4.65 -13.32
CA LEU A 218 4.79 -3.46 -12.63
C LEU A 218 3.60 -2.63 -12.12
N LYS A 219 3.40 -2.53 -10.80
CA LYS A 219 2.57 -1.50 -10.18
C LYS A 219 3.47 -0.32 -9.83
N MET A 220 3.08 0.89 -10.24
CA MET A 220 3.81 2.11 -9.92
C MET A 220 2.83 3.21 -9.50
N ASP A 221 2.93 3.58 -8.23
CA ASP A 221 2.22 4.69 -7.64
C ASP A 221 3.13 5.18 -6.52
N ILE A 222 3.92 6.20 -6.85
CA ILE A 222 5.06 6.71 -6.08
C ILE A 222 4.99 8.22 -5.94
N GLU A 223 3.76 8.75 -5.91
CA GLU A 223 3.39 10.10 -5.50
C GLU A 223 4.15 11.22 -6.25
N GLY A 224 4.31 11.09 -7.56
CA GLY A 224 4.93 12.10 -8.43
C GLY A 224 6.32 11.72 -8.94
N ALA A 225 6.97 10.72 -8.33
CA ALA A 225 8.24 10.20 -8.82
C ALA A 225 8.11 9.38 -10.12
N GLU A 226 6.88 9.04 -10.55
CA GLU A 226 6.62 8.26 -11.76
C GLU A 226 7.20 8.96 -12.99
N LYS A 227 7.03 10.28 -13.07
CA LYS A 227 7.53 11.07 -14.20
C LYS A 227 9.05 10.90 -14.36
N GLU A 228 9.80 10.97 -13.27
CA GLU A 228 11.26 10.86 -13.30
C GLU A 228 11.68 9.47 -13.80
N VAL A 229 11.04 8.41 -13.29
CA VAL A 229 11.29 7.02 -13.73
C VAL A 229 10.91 6.81 -15.20
N LEU A 230 9.75 7.34 -15.61
CA LEU A 230 9.20 7.15 -16.95
C LEU A 230 9.95 7.96 -18.01
N ALA A 231 10.45 9.15 -17.69
CA ALA A 231 11.10 10.04 -18.66
C ALA A 231 12.51 9.60 -19.11
N VAL A 232 13.27 8.91 -18.25
CA VAL A 232 14.71 8.67 -18.50
C VAL A 232 14.98 7.46 -19.40
N GLY A 233 14.01 6.55 -19.58
CA GLY A 233 14.27 5.30 -20.30
C GLY A 233 14.69 4.17 -19.36
N GLY A 234 15.31 3.13 -19.92
CA GLY A 234 15.84 1.97 -19.20
C GLY A 234 15.48 0.66 -19.88
N GLN A 235 16.32 -0.36 -19.71
CA GLN A 235 16.11 -1.68 -20.31
C GLN A 235 14.86 -2.37 -19.74
N TRP A 236 14.46 -2.00 -18.53
CA TRP A 236 13.27 -2.48 -17.83
C TRP A 236 12.00 -2.32 -18.68
N ALA A 237 11.90 -1.28 -19.50
CA ALA A 237 10.68 -1.04 -20.28
C ALA A 237 10.41 -2.12 -21.32
N ASP A 238 11.46 -2.61 -21.98
CA ASP A 238 11.38 -3.73 -22.92
C ASP A 238 11.07 -5.05 -22.19
N ARG A 239 11.27 -5.08 -20.87
CA ARG A 239 11.17 -6.27 -20.02
C ARG A 239 9.85 -6.35 -19.26
N VAL A 240 9.08 -5.26 -19.20
CA VAL A 240 7.74 -5.20 -18.62
C VAL A 240 6.73 -5.82 -19.58
N GLN A 241 5.91 -6.75 -19.09
CA GLN A 241 4.76 -7.29 -19.83
C GLN A 241 3.48 -6.53 -19.55
N THR A 242 3.24 -6.19 -18.29
CA THR A 242 2.10 -5.38 -17.86
C THR A 242 2.57 -4.29 -16.92
N ALA A 243 2.11 -3.05 -17.13
CA ALA A 243 2.28 -1.96 -16.19
C ALA A 243 0.91 -1.46 -15.73
N MET A 244 0.77 -1.15 -14.45
CA MET A 244 -0.36 -0.47 -13.85
C MET A 244 0.18 0.74 -13.12
N ILE A 245 -0.16 1.94 -13.61
CA ILE A 245 0.48 3.17 -13.17
C ILE A 245 -0.59 4.19 -12.78
N GLU A 246 -0.47 4.74 -11.57
CA GLU A 246 -1.22 5.92 -11.13
C GLU A 246 -0.36 7.16 -11.38
N CYS A 247 -0.86 8.11 -12.18
CA CYS A 247 -0.12 9.32 -12.46
C CYS A 247 -0.58 10.50 -11.60
N HIS A 248 0.39 11.19 -11.03
CA HIS A 248 0.19 12.33 -10.15
C HIS A 248 0.35 13.69 -10.86
N ASP A 249 -0.18 13.82 -12.08
CA ASP A 249 0.01 15.00 -12.95
C ASP A 249 -0.50 16.31 -12.35
N ARG A 250 -1.50 16.23 -11.47
CA ARG A 250 -2.01 17.36 -10.68
C ARG A 250 -0.93 18.01 -9.80
N TRP A 251 0.08 17.22 -9.41
CA TRP A 251 1.18 17.62 -8.54
C TRP A 251 2.47 17.82 -9.32
N VAL A 252 2.78 16.90 -10.24
CA VAL A 252 4.00 16.90 -11.06
C VAL A 252 3.61 16.72 -12.54
N PRO A 253 3.41 17.81 -13.30
CA PRO A 253 2.93 17.72 -14.68
C PRO A 253 3.90 16.97 -15.60
N GLY A 254 3.35 16.10 -16.47
CA GLY A 254 4.06 15.43 -17.56
C GLY A 254 4.24 13.91 -17.41
N CYS A 255 3.73 13.30 -16.35
CA CYS A 255 3.62 11.86 -16.15
C CYS A 255 2.77 11.21 -17.26
N GLU A 256 1.61 11.76 -17.59
CA GLU A 256 0.76 11.19 -18.66
C GLU A 256 1.47 11.16 -20.02
N LYS A 257 2.19 12.24 -20.33
CA LYS A 257 3.02 12.32 -21.54
C LYS A 257 4.14 11.28 -21.51
N ALA A 258 4.84 11.15 -20.38
CA ALA A 258 5.91 10.17 -20.22
C ALA A 258 5.40 8.72 -20.31
N MET A 259 4.20 8.42 -19.79
CA MET A 259 3.53 7.13 -19.99
C MET A 259 3.26 6.86 -21.47
N ALA A 260 2.68 7.82 -22.19
CA ALA A 260 2.36 7.65 -23.62
C ALA A 260 3.60 7.42 -24.49
N GLU A 261 4.73 8.08 -24.17
CA GLU A 261 6.01 7.85 -24.82
C GLU A 261 6.61 6.48 -24.46
N ARG A 262 6.37 5.99 -23.24
CA ARG A 262 6.93 4.73 -22.73
C ARG A 262 6.15 3.49 -23.16
N PHE A 263 4.84 3.62 -23.31
CA PHE A 263 3.93 2.53 -23.64
C PHE A 263 3.15 2.86 -24.92
N PRO A 264 3.81 2.82 -26.08
CA PRO A 264 3.19 3.26 -27.32
C PRO A 264 2.10 2.26 -27.76
N PRO A 265 1.02 2.74 -28.42
CA PRO A 265 -0.19 1.94 -28.70
C PRO A 265 0.00 0.83 -29.74
N ASP A 266 1.12 0.83 -30.48
CA ASP A 266 1.51 -0.24 -31.40
C ASP A 266 2.18 -1.43 -30.67
N GLU A 267 2.59 -1.25 -29.41
CA GLU A 267 3.16 -2.31 -28.58
C GLU A 267 2.30 -2.67 -27.36
N PHE A 268 1.44 -1.77 -26.90
CA PHE A 268 0.65 -1.94 -25.68
C PHE A 268 -0.81 -1.59 -25.87
N ASP A 269 -1.68 -2.42 -25.29
CA ASP A 269 -3.10 -2.12 -25.09
C ASP A 269 -3.25 -1.36 -23.77
N ALA A 270 -3.65 -0.09 -23.84
CA ALA A 270 -3.90 0.76 -22.68
C ALA A 270 -5.39 0.75 -22.29
N ARG A 271 -5.68 0.66 -20.99
CA ARG A 271 -7.03 0.70 -20.43
C ARG A 271 -7.03 1.49 -19.13
N GLN A 272 -8.11 2.23 -18.86
CA GLN A 272 -8.30 2.88 -17.58
C GLN A 272 -8.98 1.96 -16.58
N ASN A 273 -8.54 2.01 -15.32
CA ASN A 273 -9.07 1.24 -14.21
C ASN A 273 -8.96 2.06 -12.91
N GLY A 274 -10.04 2.77 -12.56
CA GLY A 274 -10.01 3.70 -11.43
C GLY A 274 -9.05 4.86 -11.72
N GLU A 275 -8.13 5.13 -10.80
CA GLU A 275 -7.07 6.15 -10.94
C GLU A 275 -5.85 5.62 -11.70
N ASN A 276 -5.83 4.31 -11.99
CA ASN A 276 -4.72 3.61 -12.63
C ASN A 276 -4.93 3.46 -14.15
N THR A 277 -3.85 3.70 -14.91
CA THR A 277 -3.76 3.29 -16.32
C THR A 277 -3.02 1.95 -16.42
N VAL A 278 -3.65 0.96 -17.04
CA VAL A 278 -3.11 -0.38 -17.25
C VAL A 278 -2.64 -0.52 -18.69
N PHE A 279 -1.37 -0.88 -18.88
CA PHE A 279 -0.75 -1.17 -20.17
C PHE A 279 -0.42 -2.66 -20.24
N VAL A 280 -0.94 -3.36 -21.25
CA VAL A 280 -0.64 -4.78 -21.48
C VAL A 280 0.07 -4.94 -22.81
N ARG A 281 1.27 -5.52 -22.79
CA ARG A 281 2.07 -5.73 -24.01
C ARG A 281 1.34 -6.66 -24.98
N GLN A 282 1.20 -6.21 -26.22
CA GLN A 282 0.62 -7.01 -27.28
C GLN A 282 1.54 -8.17 -27.65
N VAL A 283 0.97 -9.37 -27.81
CA VAL A 283 1.72 -10.50 -28.35
C VAL A 283 1.92 -10.24 -29.85
N LYS A 284 3.16 -9.95 -30.28
CA LYS A 284 3.48 -9.84 -31.70
C LYS A 284 3.15 -11.17 -32.38
N SER A 285 2.06 -11.21 -33.15
CA SER A 285 1.80 -12.32 -34.07
C SER A 285 2.95 -12.34 -35.07
N HIS A 286 3.87 -13.30 -34.95
CA HIS A 286 4.77 -13.58 -36.06
C HIS A 286 3.88 -13.98 -37.24
N PRO A 287 3.97 -13.31 -38.41
CA PRO A 287 3.39 -13.88 -39.61
C PRO A 287 3.99 -15.29 -39.76
N PRO A 288 3.20 -16.31 -40.14
CA PRO A 288 3.74 -17.64 -40.38
C PRO A 288 4.92 -17.48 -41.34
N ALA A 289 6.06 -18.07 -40.96
CA ALA A 289 7.25 -18.08 -41.78
C ALA A 289 6.81 -18.47 -43.19
N ASP A 290 7.05 -17.58 -44.15
CA ASP A 290 6.75 -17.82 -45.55
C ASP A 290 7.44 -19.14 -45.89
N SER A 291 6.65 -20.19 -46.02
CA SER A 291 7.13 -21.51 -46.44
C SER A 291 7.40 -21.35 -47.92
N GLY A 292 8.53 -20.68 -48.19
CA GLY A 292 9.06 -20.49 -49.52
C GLY A 292 9.09 -21.86 -50.15
N ASN A 293 8.18 -22.04 -51.11
CA ASN A 293 8.14 -23.19 -51.98
C ASN A 293 9.50 -23.21 -52.68
N GLN A 294 10.45 -23.97 -52.12
CA GLN A 294 11.61 -24.42 -52.85
C GLN A 294 11.08 -25.40 -53.89
N THR A 295 10.67 -24.89 -55.04
CA THR A 295 10.57 -25.68 -56.26
C THR A 295 11.99 -26.13 -56.60
N PHE A 296 12.32 -27.36 -56.19
CA PHE A 296 13.40 -28.10 -56.81
C PHE A 296 12.90 -28.62 -58.15
N SER A 297 13.57 -28.16 -59.21
CA SER A 297 13.53 -28.62 -60.61
C SER A 297 12.36 -28.16 -61.46
#